data_AF-A0A0G1FMR9-F1
#
_entry.id   AF-A0A0G1FMR9-F1
#
_cell.length_a   1.000
_cell.length_b   1.000
_cell.length_c   1.000
_cell.angle_alpha   90.00
_cell.angle_beta   90.00
_cell.angle_gamma   90.00
#
_symmetry.space_group_name_H-M   'P 1'
#
loop_
_entity.id
_entity.type
_entity.pdbx_description
1 polymer ?
#
loop_
_entity_poly.entity_id
_entity_poly.type
_entity_poly.pdbx_seq_one_letter_code
_entity_poly.pdbx_strand_id
1 'polypeptide(L)'
;MSSSPESRYIRNIDAQRLPPQKTIEGLGKSAEGIVIDCMNEKLRDKGMTVRPATKFEDSGVKHEGGKQVDAVVYYMGGKPAMCIQITTAQNQSFQMEKVKQLTEKPFVRLEEMKNGDVPIPKVVVGLNPKDVESFLNNPDFSQHPQIWEKISSNITECLQSVQNMTKYDKEKAKAQELLLIFQSEGSTSH
;
A
#
# COMPACT_ATOMS: atom_id res chain seq x y z
N MET A 1 -35.35 -0.35 -16.46
CA MET A 1 -35.34 -1.80 -16.81
C MET A 1 -35.22 -2.59 -15.52
N SER A 2 -36.24 -3.38 -15.22
CA SER A 2 -36.43 -4.06 -13.92
C SER A 2 -35.38 -5.16 -13.70
N SER A 3 -34.59 -5.06 -12.62
CA SER A 3 -33.68 -6.12 -12.19
C SER A 3 -34.47 -7.23 -11.52
N SER A 4 -34.82 -8.28 -12.27
CA SER A 4 -35.49 -9.45 -11.69
C SER A 4 -34.55 -10.20 -10.72
N PRO A 5 -35.07 -10.81 -9.64
CA PRO A 5 -34.29 -11.64 -8.72
C PRO A 5 -33.50 -12.76 -9.42
N GLU A 6 -34.04 -13.30 -10.52
CA GLU A 6 -33.39 -14.32 -11.35
C GLU A 6 -32.10 -13.79 -12.01
N SER A 7 -32.09 -12.51 -12.40
CA SER A 7 -30.90 -11.86 -12.97
C SER A 7 -29.76 -11.74 -11.94
N ARG A 8 -30.10 -11.60 -10.65
CA ARG A 8 -29.11 -11.64 -9.55
C ARG A 8 -28.64 -13.07 -9.27
N TYR A 9 -29.55 -14.03 -9.36
CA TYR A 9 -29.25 -15.44 -9.12
C TYR A 9 -28.28 -16.00 -10.17
N ILE A 10 -28.46 -15.66 -11.46
CA ILE A 10 -27.57 -16.08 -12.55
C ILE A 10 -26.17 -15.48 -12.39
N ARG A 11 -26.07 -14.18 -12.06
CA ARG A 11 -24.76 -13.53 -11.79
C ARG A 11 -24.00 -14.17 -10.63
N ASN A 12 -24.70 -14.64 -9.60
CA ASN A 12 -24.08 -15.31 -8.45
C ASN A 12 -23.59 -16.72 -8.80
N ILE A 13 -24.28 -17.44 -9.70
CA ILE A 13 -23.87 -18.77 -10.16
C ILE A 13 -22.61 -18.67 -11.05
N ASP A 14 -22.54 -17.67 -11.92
CA ASP A 14 -21.36 -17.46 -12.77
C ASP A 14 -20.13 -17.01 -11.95
N ALA A 15 -20.32 -16.21 -10.89
CA ALA A 15 -19.26 -15.87 -9.94
C ALA A 15 -18.76 -17.08 -9.12
N GLN A 16 -19.65 -18.05 -8.83
CA GLN A 16 -19.30 -19.30 -8.12
C GLN A 16 -18.62 -20.34 -9.01
N ARG A 17 -18.68 -20.20 -10.34
CA ARG A 17 -18.03 -21.09 -11.31
C ARG A 17 -16.61 -20.68 -11.68
N LEU A 18 -16.14 -19.52 -11.22
CA LEU A 18 -14.72 -19.23 -11.26
C LEU A 18 -14.03 -20.20 -10.30
N PRO A 19 -13.08 -21.03 -10.76
CA PRO A 19 -12.32 -21.85 -9.84
C PRO A 19 -11.72 -20.92 -8.78
N PRO A 20 -11.75 -21.28 -7.48
CA PRO A 20 -11.03 -20.52 -6.48
C PRO A 20 -9.60 -20.41 -7.00
N GLN A 21 -9.17 -19.19 -7.33
CA GLN A 21 -7.79 -18.96 -7.73
C GLN A 21 -6.95 -19.53 -6.60
N LYS A 22 -6.13 -20.52 -6.90
CA LYS A 22 -5.21 -21.09 -5.91
C LYS A 22 -4.39 -19.93 -5.36
N THR A 23 -4.72 -19.49 -4.15
CA THR A 23 -3.81 -18.69 -3.34
C THR A 23 -2.61 -19.57 -3.12
N ILE A 24 -1.53 -19.33 -3.85
CA ILE A 24 -0.25 -19.96 -3.56
C ILE A 24 0.13 -19.48 -2.16
N GLU A 25 0.18 -20.42 -1.22
CA GLU A 25 0.55 -20.16 0.16
C GLU A 25 1.93 -19.47 0.19
N GLY A 26 2.05 -18.40 0.97
CA GLY A 26 3.31 -17.65 1.13
C GLY A 26 3.50 -16.45 0.20
N LEU A 27 2.69 -16.28 -0.86
CA LEU A 27 2.83 -15.13 -1.77
C LEU A 27 2.67 -13.76 -1.09
N GLY A 28 1.86 -13.67 -0.02
CA GLY A 28 1.72 -12.44 0.77
C GLY A 28 3.06 -11.98 1.36
N LYS A 29 3.76 -12.88 2.06
CA LYS A 29 5.08 -12.60 2.65
C LYS A 29 6.15 -12.31 1.60
N SER A 30 6.11 -13.03 0.48
CA SER A 30 7.02 -12.76 -0.64
C SER A 30 6.79 -11.37 -1.21
N ALA A 31 5.53 -10.95 -1.40
CA ALA A 31 5.22 -9.61 -1.86
C ALA A 31 5.63 -8.53 -0.86
N GLU A 32 5.49 -8.78 0.44
CA GLU A 32 5.99 -7.87 1.49
C GLU A 32 7.49 -7.62 1.33
N GLY A 33 8.28 -8.69 1.21
CA GLY A 33 9.72 -8.59 0.96
C GLY A 33 10.04 -7.82 -0.32
N ILE A 34 9.39 -8.17 -1.43
CA ILE A 34 9.61 -7.51 -2.74
C ILE A 34 9.32 -6.01 -2.67
N VAL A 35 8.21 -5.60 -2.04
CA VAL A 35 7.88 -4.16 -1.91
C VAL A 35 8.93 -3.45 -1.06
N ILE A 36 9.32 -4.03 0.09
CA ILE A 36 10.32 -3.43 0.99
C ILE A 36 11.66 -3.28 0.27
N ASP A 37 12.12 -4.32 -0.41
CA ASP A 37 13.40 -4.32 -1.12
C ASP A 37 13.38 -3.35 -2.30
N CYS A 38 12.31 -3.34 -3.10
CA CYS A 38 12.14 -2.42 -4.22
C CYS A 38 12.18 -0.96 -3.75
N MET A 39 11.45 -0.64 -2.68
CA MET A 39 11.43 0.70 -2.13
C MET A 39 12.76 1.11 -1.52
N ASN A 40 13.46 0.19 -0.84
CA ASN A 40 14.81 0.48 -0.32
C ASN A 40 15.83 0.69 -1.44
N GLU A 41 15.68 0.04 -2.59
CA GLU A 41 16.51 0.31 -3.76
C GLU A 41 16.21 1.71 -4.32
N LYS A 42 14.94 2.02 -4.59
CA LYS A 42 14.52 3.26 -5.28
C LYS A 42 14.59 4.51 -4.42
N LEU A 43 14.45 4.39 -3.10
CA LEU A 43 14.43 5.53 -2.18
C LEU A 43 15.76 5.77 -1.45
N ARG A 44 16.77 4.93 -1.69
CA ARG A 44 18.09 5.04 -1.05
C ARG A 44 18.68 6.45 -1.17
N ASP A 45 18.71 6.97 -2.39
CA ASP A 45 19.30 8.28 -2.70
C ASP A 45 18.41 9.45 -2.27
N LYS A 46 17.14 9.17 -1.94
CA LYS A 46 16.18 10.14 -1.39
C LYS A 46 16.26 10.21 0.14
N GLY A 47 17.20 9.48 0.74
CA GLY A 47 17.39 9.43 2.18
C GLY A 47 16.18 8.85 2.89
N MET A 48 15.59 7.79 2.35
CA MET A 48 14.52 7.05 3.03
C MET A 48 14.88 5.58 3.13
N THR A 49 14.33 4.94 4.15
CA THR A 49 14.48 3.50 4.39
C THR A 49 13.14 2.89 4.72
N VAL A 50 12.93 1.65 4.31
CA VAL A 50 11.72 0.88 4.58
C VAL A 50 12.09 -0.34 5.40
N ARG A 51 11.30 -0.62 6.44
CA ARG A 51 11.44 -1.85 7.23
C ARG A 51 10.10 -2.59 7.34
N PRO A 52 10.12 -3.90 7.59
CA PRO A 52 8.93 -4.62 8.03
C PRO A 52 8.35 -3.98 9.29
N ALA A 53 7.04 -4.01 9.42
CA ALA A 53 6.35 -3.62 10.65
C ALA A 53 6.66 -4.62 11.77
N THR A 54 6.68 -4.13 13.00
CA THR A 54 6.72 -4.99 14.18
C THR A 54 5.35 -5.65 14.40
N LYS A 55 5.31 -6.76 15.14
CA LYS A 55 4.05 -7.41 15.52
C LYS A 55 3.08 -6.45 16.23
N PHE A 56 3.62 -5.49 16.98
CA PHE A 56 2.80 -4.51 17.67
C PHE A 56 2.14 -3.54 16.69
N GLU A 57 2.93 -2.97 15.76
CA GLU A 57 2.44 -2.07 14.71
C GLU A 57 1.42 -2.74 13.79
N ASP A 58 1.65 -4.00 13.43
CA ASP A 58 0.70 -4.81 12.65
C ASP A 58 -0.58 -5.10 13.45
N SER A 59 -0.47 -5.44 14.73
CA SER A 59 -1.65 -5.72 15.57
C SER A 59 -2.49 -4.48 15.89
N GLY A 60 -1.86 -3.30 15.89
CA GLY A 60 -2.45 -2.01 16.23
C GLY A 60 -2.97 -1.91 17.68
N VAL A 61 -3.39 -0.72 18.08
CA VAL A 61 -4.11 -0.51 19.36
C VAL A 61 -5.58 -0.91 19.17
N LYS A 62 -6.08 -1.86 19.98
CA LYS A 62 -7.44 -2.45 19.86
C LYS A 62 -8.59 -1.43 19.72
N HIS A 63 -8.44 -0.20 20.24
CA HIS A 63 -9.49 0.82 20.27
C HIS A 63 -9.37 1.89 19.17
N GLU A 64 -8.28 1.91 18.40
CA GLU A 64 -8.07 2.89 17.32
C GLU A 64 -8.36 2.32 15.93
N GLY A 65 -8.98 1.14 15.86
CA GLY A 65 -9.35 0.47 14.61
C GLY A 65 -8.18 -0.28 14.00
N GLY A 66 -7.56 -1.14 14.81
CA GLY A 66 -6.33 -1.83 14.48
C GLY A 66 -6.32 -2.54 13.13
N LYS A 67 -5.07 -2.78 12.72
CA LYS A 67 -4.55 -3.77 11.78
C LYS A 67 -4.10 -3.26 10.42
N GLN A 68 -3.06 -3.96 9.94
CA GLN A 68 -2.56 -3.98 8.57
C GLN A 68 -1.49 -2.92 8.26
N VAL A 69 -0.47 -2.84 9.10
CA VAL A 69 0.80 -2.20 8.71
C VAL A 69 1.78 -3.34 8.46
N ASP A 70 2.19 -3.50 7.21
CA ASP A 70 3.14 -4.54 6.80
C ASP A 70 4.56 -3.96 6.71
N ALA A 71 4.67 -2.66 6.40
CA ALA A 71 5.95 -1.95 6.39
C ALA A 71 5.82 -0.50 6.89
N VAL A 72 6.92 0.01 7.42
CA VAL A 72 7.06 1.41 7.87
C VAL A 72 8.20 2.05 7.11
N VAL A 73 7.93 3.22 6.54
CA VAL A 73 8.91 4.05 5.83
C VAL A 73 9.41 5.13 6.76
N TYR A 74 10.71 5.40 6.71
CA TYR A 74 11.40 6.38 7.53
C TYR A 74 12.16 7.39 6.67
N TYR A 75 12.26 8.62 7.16
CA TYR A 75 13.25 9.59 6.68
C TYR A 75 14.63 9.31 7.30
N MET A 76 15.69 9.76 6.63
CA MET A 76 17.03 9.89 7.20
C MET A 76 16.95 10.74 8.48
N GLY A 77 17.37 10.15 9.60
CA GLY A 77 17.17 10.72 10.95
C GLY A 77 16.15 9.96 11.80
N GLY A 78 15.60 8.85 11.30
CA GLY A 78 14.82 7.89 12.11
C GLY A 78 13.41 8.34 12.43
N LYS A 79 12.88 9.34 11.71
CA LYS A 79 11.49 9.78 11.88
C LYS A 79 10.57 8.99 10.93
N PRO A 80 9.47 8.41 11.43
CA PRO A 80 8.56 7.68 10.58
C PRO A 80 7.87 8.65 9.59
N ALA A 81 7.70 8.17 8.37
CA ALA A 81 7.24 8.94 7.23
C ALA A 81 5.83 8.53 6.80
N MET A 82 5.62 7.23 6.62
CA MET A 82 4.33 6.63 6.26
C MET A 82 4.31 5.14 6.59
N CYS A 83 3.12 4.58 6.72
CA CYS A 83 2.88 3.15 6.88
C CYS A 83 2.31 2.55 5.60
N ILE A 84 2.70 1.33 5.29
CA ILE A 84 2.28 0.62 4.09
C ILE A 84 1.55 -0.65 4.49
N GLN A 85 0.40 -0.85 3.87
CA GLN A 85 -0.28 -2.12 3.82
C GLN A 85 -0.06 -2.76 2.45
N ILE A 86 0.31 -4.03 2.42
CA ILE A 86 0.64 -4.78 1.22
C ILE A 86 -0.46 -5.82 0.97
N THR A 87 -0.80 -6.01 -0.30
CA THR A 87 -1.83 -6.97 -0.68
C THR A 87 -1.51 -7.60 -2.02
N THR A 88 -1.72 -8.91 -2.12
CA THR A 88 -1.60 -9.67 -3.38
C THR A 88 -2.95 -10.10 -3.93
N ALA A 89 -4.04 -9.67 -3.31
CA ALA A 89 -5.38 -10.02 -3.75
C ALA A 89 -5.63 -9.50 -5.18
N GLN A 90 -5.95 -10.41 -6.11
CA GLN A 90 -6.36 -10.05 -7.48
C GLN A 90 -7.76 -9.43 -7.53
N ASN A 91 -8.54 -9.58 -6.46
CA ASN A 91 -9.89 -9.06 -6.39
C ASN A 91 -9.87 -7.53 -6.21
N GLN A 92 -10.22 -6.81 -7.28
CA GLN A 92 -10.33 -5.36 -7.30
C GLN A 92 -11.28 -4.83 -6.21
N SER A 93 -12.37 -5.55 -5.89
CA SER A 93 -13.30 -5.16 -4.83
C SER A 93 -12.66 -5.19 -3.44
N PHE A 94 -11.76 -6.15 -3.19
CA PHE A 94 -11.02 -6.23 -1.92
C PHE A 94 -9.97 -5.12 -1.82
N GLN A 95 -9.30 -4.78 -2.93
CA GLN A 95 -8.40 -3.62 -2.96
C GLN A 95 -9.17 -2.31 -2.72
N MET A 96 -10.34 -2.15 -3.36
CA MET A 96 -11.22 -1.00 -3.13
C MET A 96 -11.73 -0.92 -1.69
N GLU A 97 -12.02 -2.06 -1.06
CA GLU A 97 -12.43 -2.09 0.34
C GLU A 97 -11.29 -1.64 1.27
N LYS A 98 -10.06 -2.09 1.02
CA LYS A 98 -8.88 -1.60 1.77
C LYS A 98 -8.64 -0.10 1.55
N VAL A 99 -8.75 0.37 0.32
CA VAL A 99 -8.66 1.82 0.02
C VAL A 99 -9.77 2.59 0.72
N LYS A 100 -11.00 2.06 0.79
CA LYS A 100 -12.10 2.66 1.55
C LYS A 100 -11.82 2.68 3.06
N GLN A 101 -11.17 1.66 3.62
CA GLN A 101 -10.75 1.68 5.03
C GLN A 101 -9.67 2.74 5.28
N LEU A 102 -8.78 3.00 4.31
CA LEU A 102 -7.85 4.14 4.38
C LEU A 102 -8.60 5.48 4.38
N THR A 103 -9.66 5.60 3.57
CA THR A 103 -10.52 6.80 3.53
C THR A 103 -11.08 7.13 4.92
N GLU A 104 -11.47 6.12 5.70
CA GLU A 104 -12.03 6.33 7.05
C GLU A 104 -10.97 6.72 8.10
N LYS A 105 -9.76 6.14 8.01
CA LYS A 105 -8.65 6.39 8.93
C LYS A 105 -7.31 6.48 8.17
N PRO A 106 -7.04 7.62 7.52
CA PRO A 106 -5.91 7.76 6.61
C PRO A 106 -4.58 7.98 7.32
N PHE A 107 -4.59 8.27 8.62
CA PHE A 107 -3.40 8.54 9.41
C PHE A 107 -3.28 7.60 10.61
N VAL A 108 -2.03 7.31 10.97
CA VAL A 108 -1.68 6.48 12.12
C VAL A 108 -0.63 7.20 12.97
N ARG A 109 -0.60 6.85 14.26
CA ARG A 109 0.48 7.22 15.17
C ARG A 109 1.19 5.95 15.61
N LEU A 110 2.51 5.90 15.43
CA LEU A 110 3.35 4.83 15.99
C LEU A 110 3.73 5.18 17.43
N GLU A 111 4.05 4.18 18.25
CA GLU A 111 4.39 4.39 19.67
C GLU A 111 5.61 5.29 19.87
N GLU A 112 6.55 5.24 18.93
CA GLU A 112 7.78 6.05 18.95
C GLU A 112 7.53 7.54 18.66
N MET A 113 6.33 7.91 18.19
CA MET A 113 5.99 9.30 17.88
C MET A 113 5.64 10.09 19.14
N LYS A 114 6.23 11.28 19.29
CA LYS A 114 6.02 12.14 20.45
C LYS A 114 4.67 12.83 20.41
N ASN A 115 4.16 13.20 21.58
CA ASN A 115 2.98 14.08 21.67
C ASN A 115 3.26 15.40 20.92
N GLY A 116 2.39 15.73 19.95
CA GLY A 116 2.54 16.89 19.07
C GLY A 116 3.13 16.59 17.69
N ASP A 117 3.72 15.40 17.47
CA ASP A 117 4.10 14.97 16.12
C ASP A 117 2.87 14.84 15.23
N VAL A 118 3.02 15.13 13.94
CA VAL A 118 1.93 14.98 12.96
C VAL A 118 1.74 13.49 12.69
N PRO A 119 0.51 12.95 12.79
CA PRO A 119 0.21 11.58 12.36
C PRO A 119 0.72 11.30 10.94
N ILE A 120 1.20 10.09 10.68
CA ILE A 120 1.76 9.70 9.38
C ILE A 120 0.68 9.02 8.52
N PRO A 121 0.68 9.22 7.19
CA PRO A 121 -0.30 8.60 6.33
C PRO A 121 -0.12 7.09 6.25
N LYS A 122 -1.23 6.39 6.06
CA LYS A 122 -1.27 4.95 5.74
C LYS A 122 -1.66 4.78 4.27
N VAL A 123 -0.91 3.97 3.54
CA VAL A 123 -1.10 3.71 2.11
C VAL A 123 -1.26 2.21 1.85
N VAL A 124 -1.90 1.85 0.74
CA VAL A 124 -2.08 0.45 0.32
C VAL A 124 -1.35 0.24 -0.99
N VAL A 125 -0.54 -0.82 -1.04
CA VAL A 125 0.21 -1.26 -2.22
C VAL A 125 -0.29 -2.64 -2.62
N GLY A 126 -0.80 -2.73 -3.85
CA GLY A 126 -1.28 -3.98 -4.44
C GLY A 126 -0.30 -4.50 -5.49
N LEU A 127 0.33 -5.66 -5.25
CA LEU A 127 1.08 -6.36 -6.27
C LEU A 127 0.27 -7.51 -6.87
N ASN A 128 0.37 -7.68 -8.19
CA ASN A 128 -0.22 -8.83 -8.85
C ASN A 128 0.56 -10.10 -8.47
N PRO A 129 -0.11 -11.20 -8.04
CA PRO A 129 0.55 -12.48 -7.80
C PRO A 129 1.45 -12.95 -8.94
N LYS A 130 1.06 -12.70 -10.19
CA LYS A 130 1.87 -13.08 -11.35
C LYS A 130 3.19 -12.30 -11.43
N ASP A 131 3.18 -11.02 -11.06
CA ASP A 131 4.40 -10.21 -11.02
C ASP A 131 5.31 -10.66 -9.89
N VAL A 132 4.73 -11.02 -8.74
CA VAL A 132 5.45 -11.61 -7.59
C VAL A 132 6.10 -12.93 -7.99
N GLU A 133 5.36 -13.85 -8.59
CA GLU A 133 5.90 -15.13 -9.07
C GLU A 133 7.00 -14.94 -10.12
N SER A 134 6.79 -14.03 -11.06
CA SER A 134 7.77 -13.72 -12.10
C SER A 134 9.08 -13.22 -11.49
N PHE A 135 9.01 -12.30 -10.52
CA PHE A 135 10.18 -11.79 -9.81
C PHE A 135 10.88 -12.87 -8.98
N LEU A 136 10.13 -13.76 -8.32
CA LEU A 136 10.74 -14.85 -7.54
C LEU A 136 11.57 -15.81 -8.41
N ASN A 137 11.22 -15.94 -9.69
CA ASN A 137 12.01 -16.72 -10.65
C ASN A 137 13.23 -15.97 -11.21
N ASN A 138 13.20 -14.64 -11.20
CA ASN A 138 14.28 -13.78 -11.68
C ASN A 138 14.39 -12.50 -10.82
N PRO A 139 15.07 -12.55 -9.65
CA PRO A 139 15.02 -11.50 -8.64
C PRO A 139 15.94 -10.32 -8.99
N ASP A 140 15.55 -9.55 -10.01
CA ASP A 140 16.25 -8.34 -10.46
C ASP A 140 15.23 -7.25 -10.82
N PHE A 141 15.19 -6.17 -10.04
CA PHE A 141 14.23 -5.08 -10.25
C PHE A 141 14.41 -4.36 -11.59
N SER A 142 15.61 -4.40 -12.20
CA SER A 142 15.84 -3.85 -13.54
C SER A 142 15.08 -4.62 -14.63
N GLN A 143 14.80 -5.91 -14.40
CA GLN A 143 14.03 -6.78 -15.30
C GLN A 143 12.52 -6.73 -15.03
N HIS A 144 12.11 -6.12 -13.91
CA HIS A 144 10.71 -6.02 -13.48
C HIS A 144 10.29 -4.58 -13.15
N PRO A 145 10.46 -3.60 -14.07
CA PRO A 145 10.16 -2.18 -13.81
C PRO A 145 8.69 -1.94 -13.42
N GLN A 146 7.78 -2.79 -13.89
CA GLN A 146 6.35 -2.71 -13.57
C GLN A 146 6.06 -2.84 -12.07
N ILE A 147 6.95 -3.49 -11.28
CA ILE A 147 6.80 -3.60 -9.83
C ILE A 147 6.89 -2.21 -9.20
N TRP A 148 7.92 -1.44 -9.57
CA TRP A 148 8.10 -0.09 -9.04
C TRP A 148 7.02 0.87 -9.55
N GLU A 149 6.68 0.80 -10.83
CA GLU A 149 5.58 1.60 -11.39
C GLU A 149 4.29 1.37 -10.62
N LYS A 150 3.98 0.10 -10.29
CA LYS A 150 2.78 -0.24 -9.53
C LYS A 150 2.83 0.27 -8.09
N ILE A 151 3.96 0.09 -7.41
CA ILE A 151 4.18 0.57 -6.03
C ILE A 151 4.03 2.09 -5.98
N SER A 152 4.72 2.82 -6.84
CA SER A 152 4.72 4.29 -6.88
C SER A 152 3.36 4.87 -7.26
N SER A 153 2.65 4.28 -8.24
CA SER A 153 1.27 4.65 -8.59
C SER A 153 0.33 4.48 -7.40
N ASN A 154 0.33 3.31 -6.75
CA ASN A 154 -0.54 3.04 -5.61
C ASN A 154 -0.29 3.96 -4.43
N ILE A 155 0.98 4.23 -4.10
CA ILE A 155 1.34 5.19 -3.06
C ILE A 155 0.86 6.59 -3.42
N THR A 156 1.10 7.04 -4.65
CA THR A 156 0.72 8.38 -5.12
C THR A 156 -0.80 8.58 -5.08
N GLU A 157 -1.57 7.60 -5.58
CA GLU A 157 -3.04 7.63 -5.55
C GLU A 157 -3.57 7.69 -4.11
N CYS A 158 -3.00 6.88 -3.21
CA CYS A 158 -3.37 6.92 -1.79
C CYS A 158 -3.07 8.29 -1.18
N LEU A 159 -1.86 8.83 -1.37
CA LEU A 159 -1.45 10.12 -0.80
C LEU A 159 -2.28 11.29 -1.33
N GLN A 160 -2.64 11.28 -2.63
CA GLN A 160 -3.55 12.26 -3.22
C GLN A 160 -4.95 12.18 -2.57
N SER A 161 -5.47 10.97 -2.37
CA SER A 161 -6.74 10.76 -1.68
C SER A 161 -6.69 11.31 -0.25
N VAL A 162 -5.64 10.97 0.51
CA VAL A 162 -5.42 11.45 1.88
C VAL A 162 -5.39 12.98 1.93
N GLN A 163 -4.63 13.62 1.03
CA GLN A 163 -4.50 15.07 0.97
C GLN A 163 -5.84 15.78 0.72
N ASN A 164 -6.64 15.25 -0.19
CA ASN A 164 -7.95 15.82 -0.53
C ASN A 164 -8.97 15.70 0.60
N MET A 165 -8.78 14.72 1.48
CA MET A 165 -9.73 14.39 2.53
C MET A 165 -9.44 15.06 3.87
N THR A 166 -8.17 15.19 4.26
CA THR A 166 -7.84 15.77 5.55
C THR A 166 -8.24 17.25 5.61
N LYS A 167 -8.70 17.69 6.79
CA LYS A 167 -8.97 19.11 7.09
C LYS A 167 -7.81 19.80 7.80
N TYR A 168 -6.77 19.05 8.17
CA TYR A 168 -5.66 19.56 8.97
C TYR A 168 -4.47 19.92 8.07
N ASP A 169 -4.02 21.17 8.12
CA ASP A 169 -2.97 21.68 7.22
C ASP A 169 -1.63 20.96 7.40
N LYS A 170 -1.29 20.57 8.63
CA LYS A 170 -0.06 19.81 8.91
C LYS A 170 -0.07 18.43 8.25
N GLU A 171 -1.22 17.77 8.21
CA GLU A 171 -1.41 16.48 7.56
C GLU A 171 -1.36 16.62 6.04
N LYS A 172 -1.96 17.68 5.48
CA LYS A 172 -1.85 18.00 4.04
C LYS A 172 -0.41 18.24 3.62
N ALA A 173 0.33 19.03 4.39
CA ALA A 173 1.74 19.30 4.14
C ALA A 173 2.56 18.00 4.16
N LYS A 174 2.24 17.08 5.09
CA LYS A 174 2.93 15.79 5.18
C LYS A 174 2.67 14.90 3.96
N ALA A 175 1.43 14.83 3.50
CA ALA A 175 1.08 14.09 2.28
C ALA A 175 1.74 14.72 1.03
N GLN A 176 1.77 16.05 0.94
CA GLN A 176 2.41 16.77 -0.16
C GLN A 176 3.93 16.54 -0.23
N GLU A 177 4.61 16.54 0.91
CA GLU A 177 6.04 16.24 1.01
C GLU A 177 6.34 14.87 0.38
N LEU A 178 5.57 13.84 0.77
CA LEU A 178 5.72 12.49 0.23
C LEU A 178 5.38 12.42 -1.25
N LEU A 179 4.32 13.12 -1.71
CA LEU A 179 3.97 13.15 -3.13
C LEU A 179 5.12 13.67 -4.01
N LEU A 180 5.82 14.72 -3.59
CA LEU A 180 6.98 15.24 -4.32
C LEU A 180 8.11 14.21 -4.44
N ILE A 181 8.32 13.41 -3.40
CA ILE A 181 9.31 12.33 -3.40
C ILE A 181 8.95 11.23 -4.40
N PHE A 182 7.68 10.81 -4.45
CA PHE A 182 7.24 9.71 -5.31
C PHE A 182 6.93 10.13 -6.76
N GLN A 183 6.60 11.40 -7.02
CA GLN A 183 6.29 11.91 -8.37
C GLN A 183 7.52 12.39 -9.15
N SER A 184 8.65 12.66 -8.48
CA SER A 184 9.88 13.17 -9.11
C SER A 184 10.52 12.26 -10.17
N GLU A 185 9.98 11.06 -10.39
CA GLU A 185 10.47 10.11 -11.41
C GLU A 185 9.74 10.21 -12.76
N GLY A 186 8.70 11.04 -12.89
CA GLY A 186 8.05 11.31 -14.17
C GLY A 186 8.81 12.27 -15.11
N SER A 187 10.02 12.70 -14.74
CA SER A 187 10.81 13.67 -15.52
C SER A 187 12.30 13.35 -15.49
N THR A 188 12.68 12.15 -15.93
CA THR A 188 14.01 11.93 -16.49
C THR A 188 13.87 11.80 -18.00
N SER A 189 13.63 12.95 -18.65
CA SER A 189 14.05 13.14 -20.03
C SER A 189 15.56 13.25 -20.05
N HIS A 190 16.26 12.32 -20.70
CA HIS A 190 17.42 12.59 -21.55
C HIS A 190 17.69 11.40 -22.46
#